data_AF-A0A7W1JRS9-F1
#
_entry.id   AF-A0A7W1JRS9-F1
#
_cell.length_a   1.000
_cell.length_b   1.000
_cell.length_c   1.000
_cell.angle_alpha   90.00
_cell.angle_beta   90.00
_cell.angle_gamma   90.00
#
_symmetry.space_group_name_H-M   'P 1'
#
loop_
_entity.id
_entity.type
_entity.pdbx_description
1 polymer ?
#
loop_
_entity_poly.entity_id
_entity_poly.type
_entity_poly.pdbx_seq_one_letter_code
_entity_poly.pdbx_strand_id
1 'polypeptide(L)' 'PLVLVGEDGAKWASGENTAFAVEGRCWVNNHAHVLRPLRDTVIDNWLIHYLNHSDLSDFVSGLTVPKLNQGNL' A
#
# COMPACT_ATOMS: atom_id res chain seq x y z
N PRO A 1 6.77 -0.14 -12.91
CA PRO A 1 7.11 -0.12 -11.46
C PRO A 1 6.34 -1.21 -10.69
N LEU A 2 6.82 -1.61 -9.51
CA LEU A 2 5.94 -2.22 -8.51
C LEU A 2 5.34 -1.09 -7.66
N VAL A 3 4.18 -1.31 -7.05
CA VAL A 3 3.61 -0.39 -6.07
C VAL A 3 3.75 -1.04 -4.70
N LEU A 4 4.44 -0.36 -3.78
CA LEU A 4 4.58 -0.81 -2.40
C LEU A 4 3.53 -0.12 -1.55
N VAL A 5 2.93 -0.85 -0.60
CA VAL A 5 1.98 -0.31 0.39
C VAL A 5 2.42 -0.75 1.78
N GLY A 6 2.41 0.15 2.77
CA GLY A 6 2.80 -0.19 4.14
C GLY A 6 1.85 -1.20 4.80
N GLU A 7 2.41 -2.28 5.35
CA GLU A 7 1.67 -3.35 6.03
C GLU A 7 1.59 -3.12 7.55
N ASP A 8 2.73 -2.88 8.20
CA ASP A 8 2.84 -2.74 9.66
C ASP A 8 3.37 -1.34 10.03
N GLY A 9 2.72 -0.67 10.98
CA GLY A 9 3.20 0.62 11.51
C GLY A 9 3.25 1.77 10.50
N ALA A 10 2.58 1.64 9.36
CA ALA A 10 2.42 2.72 8.39
C ALA A 10 1.31 3.69 8.84
N LYS A 11 1.05 4.71 8.01
CA LYS A 11 -0.08 5.63 8.20
C LYS A 11 -1.06 5.40 7.06
N TRP A 12 -2.35 5.27 7.39
CA TRP A 12 -3.38 4.83 6.44
C TRP A 12 -4.54 5.82 6.30
N ALA A 13 -4.48 6.95 7.00
CA ALA A 13 -5.44 8.01 6.85
C ALA A 13 -5.31 8.65 5.44
N SER A 14 -6.43 9.16 4.92
CA SER A 14 -6.43 9.88 3.65
C SER A 14 -5.44 11.05 3.67
N GLY A 15 -4.62 11.14 2.62
CA GLY A 15 -3.56 12.13 2.44
C GLY A 15 -2.18 11.66 2.90
N GLU A 16 -2.08 10.50 3.53
CA GLU A 16 -0.80 9.91 3.95
C GLU A 16 -0.15 9.14 2.79
N ASN A 17 1.19 9.21 2.71
CA ASN A 17 1.97 8.55 1.65
C ASN A 17 2.23 7.07 1.99
N THR A 18 1.16 6.29 2.06
CA THR A 18 1.23 4.85 2.39
C THR A 18 1.67 3.98 1.22
N ALA A 19 1.42 4.44 -0.02
CA ALA A 19 1.72 3.77 -1.25
C ALA A 19 2.69 4.57 -2.14
N PHE A 20 3.64 3.88 -2.77
CA PHE A 20 4.61 4.50 -3.69
C PHE A 20 5.15 3.52 -4.74
N ALA A 21 5.62 4.06 -5.87
CA ALA A 21 6.24 3.28 -6.94
C ALA A 21 7.70 2.95 -6.62
N VAL A 22 8.13 1.75 -7.00
CA VAL A 22 9.54 1.35 -7.02
C VAL A 22 9.92 0.78 -8.40
N GLU A 23 11.13 1.09 -8.84
CA GLU A 23 11.68 0.66 -10.13
C GLU A 23 13.01 -0.08 -9.97
N GLY A 24 13.31 -0.93 -10.94
CA GLY A 24 14.52 -1.73 -10.94
C GLY A 24 14.51 -2.89 -9.94
N ARG A 25 15.69 -3.47 -9.73
CA ARG A 25 15.89 -4.54 -8.75
C ARG A 25 15.89 -3.94 -7.36
N CYS A 26 15.01 -4.43 -6.49
CA CYS A 26 14.89 -4.01 -5.11
C CYS A 26 14.75 -5.22 -4.19
N TRP A 27 15.14 -5.04 -2.93
CA TRP A 27 14.77 -5.92 -1.82
C TRP A 27 13.69 -5.22 -1.01
N VAL A 28 12.53 -5.86 -0.88
CA VAL A 28 11.43 -5.37 -0.06
C VAL A 28 11.41 -6.15 1.24
N ASN A 29 11.22 -5.47 2.37
CA ASN A 29 11.10 -6.10 3.67
C ASN A 29 9.73 -6.80 3.82
N ASN A 30 9.55 -7.52 4.92
CA ASN A 30 8.31 -8.24 5.26
C ASN A 30 7.21 -7.35 5.85
N HIS A 31 7.33 -6.02 5.76
CA HIS A 31 6.38 -5.06 6.32
C HIS A 31 5.75 -4.18 5.23
N ALA A 32 5.73 -4.68 3.99
CA ALA A 32 5.14 -4.00 2.85
C ALA A 32 4.46 -5.00 1.92
N HIS A 33 3.29 -4.61 1.43
CA HIS A 33 2.63 -5.29 0.32
C HIS A 33 3.29 -4.90 -0.99
N VAL A 34 3.54 -5.90 -1.84
CA VAL A 34 4.12 -5.70 -3.17
C VAL A 34 3.03 -5.92 -4.21
N LEU A 35 2.50 -4.82 -4.74
CA LEU A 35 1.45 -4.85 -5.76
C LEU A 35 2.06 -4.79 -7.16
N ARG A 36 1.53 -5.61 -8.06
CA ARG A 36 1.79 -5.56 -9.50
C ARG A 36 0.50 -5.14 -10.21
N PRO A 37 0.38 -3.87 -10.61
CA PRO A 37 -0.82 -3.39 -11.29
C PRO A 37 -1.07 -4.13 -12.62
N LEU A 38 -2.33 -4.44 -12.89
CA LEU A 38 -2.79 -4.92 -14.20
C LEU A 38 -2.91 -3.71 -15.15
N ARG A 39 -1.85 -3.49 -15.93
CA ARG A 39 -1.65 -2.23 -16.70
C ARG A 39 -2.58 -2.06 -17.90
N ASP A 40 -3.27 -3.12 -18.29
CA ASP A 40 -4.38 -3.05 -19.24
C ASP A 40 -5.63 -2.37 -18.65
N THR A 41 -5.72 -2.32 -17.31
CA THR A 41 -6.90 -1.86 -16.58
C THR A 41 -6.63 -0.59 -15.76
N VAL A 42 -5.46 -0.50 -15.11
CA VAL A 42 -5.15 0.58 -14.16
C VAL A 42 -3.76 1.15 -14.37
N ILE A 43 -3.66 2.49 -14.27
CA ILE A 43 -2.40 3.22 -14.35
C ILE A 43 -1.75 3.25 -12.96
N ASP A 44 -0.44 2.99 -12.91
CA ASP A 44 0.35 2.92 -11.67
C ASP A 44 0.14 4.16 -10.77
N ASN A 45 0.20 5.37 -11.34
CA ASN A 45 -0.01 6.62 -10.60
C ASN A 45 -1.44 6.77 -10.07
N TRP A 46 -2.45 6.34 -10.84
CA TRP A 46 -3.82 6.40 -10.38
C TRP A 46 -4.03 5.49 -9.16
N LEU A 47 -3.47 4.27 -9.19
CA LEU A 47 -3.53 3.36 -8.05
C LEU A 47 -2.85 3.94 -6.81
N ILE A 48 -1.66 4.53 -6.96
CA ILE A 48 -0.95 5.20 -5.86
C ILE A 48 -1.78 6.36 -5.29
N HIS A 49 -2.33 7.21 -6.17
CA HIS A 49 -3.17 8.33 -5.74
C HIS A 49 -4.42 7.84 -5.01
N TYR A 50 -5.09 6.82 -5.53
CA TYR A 50 -6.25 6.22 -4.90
C TYR A 50 -5.93 5.70 -3.50
N LEU A 51 -4.86 4.91 -3.36
CA LEU A 51 -4.45 4.34 -2.07
C LEU A 51 -4.04 5.42 -1.05
N ASN A 52 -3.34 6.47 -1.49
CA ASN A 52 -2.91 7.56 -0.60
C ASN A 52 -4.03 8.53 -0.22
N HIS A 53 -5.13 8.60 -0.99
CA HIS A 53 -6.25 9.52 -0.73
C HIS A 53 -7.54 8.79 -0.35
N SER A 54 -7.46 7.48 -0.14
CA SER A 54 -8.50 6.70 0.52
C SER A 54 -8.17 6.60 2.00
N ASP A 55 -9.18 6.64 2.86
CA ASP A 55 -9.00 6.23 4.24
C ASP A 55 -8.98 4.70 4.29
N LEU A 56 -7.80 4.12 4.56
CA LEU A 56 -7.62 2.68 4.65
C LEU A 56 -7.76 2.16 6.09
N SER A 57 -8.08 3.03 7.05
CA SER A 57 -8.15 2.69 8.48
C SER A 57 -9.15 1.57 8.77
N ASP A 58 -10.23 1.46 7.98
CA ASP A 58 -11.25 0.41 8.11
C ASP A 58 -10.72 -1.01 7.80
N PHE A 59 -9.61 -1.10 7.07
CA PHE A 59 -8.96 -2.37 6.72
C PHE A 59 -7.82 -2.75 7.68
N VAL A 60 -7.44 -1.80 8.55
CA VAL A 60 -6.40 -1.97 9.55
C VAL A 60 -6.95 -2.71 10.76
N SER A 61 -6.15 -3.63 11.29
CA SER A 61 -6.49 -4.42 12.47
C SER A 61 -5.33 -4.49 13.45
N GLY A 62 -5.57 -4.99 14.66
CA GLY A 62 -4.54 -5.12 15.70
C GLY A 62 -4.58 -3.94 16.69
N LEU A 63 -4.47 -4.27 17.98
CA LEU A 63 -4.59 -3.31 19.08
C LEU A 63 -3.23 -2.67 19.44
N THR A 64 -2.16 -3.46 19.42
CA THR A 64 -0.84 -3.05 19.90
C THR A 64 0.08 -2.56 18.78
N VAL A 65 0.04 -3.24 17.64
CA VAL A 65 0.70 -2.82 16.40
C VAL A 65 -0.35 -2.89 15.30
N PRO A 66 -0.89 -1.74 14.85
CA PRO A 66 -1.83 -1.71 13.74
C PRO A 66 -1.20 -2.29 12.48
N LYS A 67 -1.98 -3.11 11.77
CA LYS A 67 -1.56 -3.87 10.61
C LYS A 67 -2.65 -3.91 9.54
N LEU A 68 -2.27 -3.56 8.31
CA LEU A 68 -3.07 -3.76 7.11
C LEU A 68 -2.83 -5.17 6.59
N ASN A 69 -3.70 -6.12 6.93
CA ASN A 69 -3.52 -7.52 6.51
C ASN A 69 -3.87 -7.72 5.03
N GLN A 70 -3.16 -8.62 4.35
CA GLN A 70 -3.42 -8.93 2.93
C GLN A 70 -4.88 -9.37 2.68
N GLY A 71 -5.50 -10.09 3.61
CA GLY A 71 -6.91 -10.51 3.46
C GLY A 71 -7.92 -9.36 3.55
N ASN A 72 -7.51 -8.22 4.07
CA ASN A 72 -8.32 -7.00 4.18
C ASN A 72 -7.94 -5.95 3.12
N LEU A 73 -6.92 -6.22 2.30
CA LEU A 73 -6.47 -5.35 1.21
C LEU A 73 -7.11 -5.79 -0.11
#